data_AF-G5E366-F1
#
_entry.id   AF-G5E366-F1
#
_cell.length_a   1.000
_cell.length_b   1.000
_cell.length_c   1.000
_cell.angle_alpha   90.00
_cell.angle_beta   90.00
_cell.angle_gamma   90.00
#
_symmetry.space_group_name_H-M   'P 1'
#
loop_
_entity.id
_entity.type
_entity.pdbx_description
1 polymer ?
#
loop_
_entity_poly.entity_id
_entity_poly.type
_entity_poly.pdbx_seq_one_letter_code
_entity_poly.pdbx_strand_id
1 'polypeptide(L)' 'KNTTDEQRLKLERLMRNPDKTAIPERPKEWTPRSAPEFVRDVMGSSAGAGSGEFHVYRHLRRREYQRQ' A
#
# COMPACT_ATOMS: atom_id res chain seq x y z
N LYS A 1 22.44 18.67 -20.44
CA LYS A 1 22.49 17.33 -19.82
C LYS A 1 22.22 16.33 -20.93
N ASN A 2 23.25 15.62 -21.39
CA ASN A 2 23.13 14.65 -22.48
C ASN A 2 22.56 13.34 -21.90
N THR A 3 21.63 12.71 -22.60
CA THR A 3 21.05 11.41 -22.22
C THR A 3 22.11 10.32 -22.09
N THR A 4 23.18 10.44 -22.87
CA THR A 4 24.33 9.52 -22.88
C THR A 4 25.11 9.57 -21.56
N ASP A 5 25.32 10.77 -21.01
CA ASP A 5 26.07 10.95 -19.76
C ASP A 5 25.31 10.34 -18.57
N GLU A 6 23.98 10.47 -18.56
CA GLU A 6 23.12 9.89 -17.52
C GLU A 6 23.11 8.36 -17.57
N GLN A 7 23.13 7.77 -18.78
CA GLN A 7 23.23 6.33 -18.95
C GLN A 7 24.59 5.81 -18.51
N ARG A 8 25.68 6.50 -18.87
CA ARG A 8 27.04 6.16 -18.44
C ARG A 8 27.16 6.11 -16.91
N LEU A 9 26.66 7.13 -16.21
CA LEU A 9 26.68 7.19 -14.75
C LEU A 9 25.87 6.05 -14.08
N LYS A 10 24.71 5.69 -14.65
CA LYS A 10 23.91 4.55 -14.18
C LYS A 10 24.63 3.22 -14.40
N LEU A 11 25.31 3.07 -15.54
CA LEU A 11 26.09 1.88 -15.87
C LEU A 11 27.28 1.71 -14.91
N GLU A 12 28.07 2.76 -14.68
CA GLU A 12 29.17 2.74 -13.71
C GLU A 12 28.71 2.35 -12.30
N ARG A 13 27.50 2.79 -11.89
CA ARG A 13 26.90 2.42 -10.61
C ARG A 13 26.50 0.95 -10.52
N LEU A 14 25.99 0.37 -11.61
CA LEU A 14 25.62 -1.05 -11.68
C LEU A 14 26.87 -1.94 -11.71
N MET A 15 27.90 -1.55 -12.45
CA MET A 15 29.16 -2.31 -12.59
C MET A 15 30.01 -2.33 -11.31
N ARG A 16 29.72 -1.46 -10.33
CA ARG A 16 30.40 -1.48 -9.03
C ARG A 16 30.15 -2.79 -8.26
N ASN A 17 28.98 -3.42 -8.42
CA ASN A 17 28.59 -4.66 -7.75
C ASN A 17 27.88 -5.60 -8.74
N PRO A 18 28.63 -6.34 -9.58
CA PRO A 18 28.07 -7.14 -10.67
C PRO A 18 27.27 -8.37 -10.20
N ASP A 19 27.55 -8.88 -9.00
CA ASP A 19 26.86 -10.07 -8.45
C ASP A 19 25.45 -9.78 -7.90
N LYS A 20 25.09 -8.50 -7.75
CA LYS A 20 23.78 -8.11 -7.22
C LYS A 20 22.74 -8.11 -8.33
N THR A 21 21.75 -9.00 -8.24
CA THR A 21 20.56 -8.96 -9.11
C THR A 21 19.88 -7.59 -9.02
N ALA A 22 19.95 -6.81 -10.09
CA ALA A 22 19.44 -5.45 -10.16
C ALA A 22 18.06 -5.34 -10.82
N ILE A 23 17.46 -6.47 -11.20
CA ILE A 23 16.15 -6.51 -11.85
C ILE A 23 15.08 -6.34 -10.77
N PRO A 24 14.30 -5.24 -10.78
CA PRO A 24 13.19 -5.11 -9.86
C PRO A 24 12.11 -6.14 -10.19
N GLU A 25 11.49 -6.69 -9.16
CA GLU A 25 10.30 -7.52 -9.34
C GLU A 25 9.17 -6.71 -9.95
N ARG A 26 8.23 -7.41 -10.62
CA ARG A 26 7.07 -6.78 -11.23
C ARG A 26 6.34 -5.93 -10.17
N PRO A 27 6.00 -4.67 -10.49
CA PRO A 27 5.22 -3.84 -9.57
C PRO A 27 3.96 -4.58 -9.15
N LYS A 28 3.74 -4.70 -7.83
CA LYS A 28 2.55 -5.33 -7.30
C LYS A 28 1.34 -4.52 -7.74
N GLU A 29 0.39 -5.19 -8.41
CA GLU A 29 -0.87 -4.58 -8.77
C GLU A 29 -1.64 -4.19 -7.49
N TRP A 30 -2.20 -2.99 -7.50
CA TRP A 30 -2.95 -2.52 -6.35
C TRP A 30 -4.21 -3.38 -6.20
N THR A 31 -4.36 -3.96 -5.02
CA THR A 31 -5.51 -4.79 -4.66
C THR A 31 -6.09 -4.24 -3.35
N PRO A 32 -7.44 -4.13 -3.24
CA PRO A 32 -8.07 -3.77 -1.99
C PRO A 32 -7.61 -4.72 -0.88
N ARG A 33 -7.35 -4.19 0.31
CA ARG A 33 -7.02 -5.05 1.46
C ARG A 33 -8.23 -5.90 1.82
N SER A 34 -8.00 -7.19 2.08
CA SER A 34 -9.03 -8.08 2.59
C SER A 34 -9.61 -7.57 3.91
N ALA A 35 -10.88 -7.89 4.16
CA ALA A 35 -11.49 -7.61 5.45
C ALA A 35 -10.81 -8.45 6.56
N PRO A 36 -10.66 -7.92 7.78
CA PRO A 36 -10.25 -8.74 8.92
C PRO A 36 -11.27 -9.84 9.20
N GLU A 37 -10.80 -11.04 9.55
CA GLU A 37 -11.66 -12.18 9.92
C GLU A 37 -12.51 -11.88 11.16
N PHE A 38 -11.94 -11.19 12.15
CA PHE A 38 -12.62 -10.86 13.40
C PHE A 38 -12.33 -9.42 13.82
N VAL A 39 -13.38 -8.71 14.22
CA VAL A 39 -13.28 -7.43 14.95
C VAL A 39 -13.52 -7.75 16.42
N ARG A 40 -12.51 -7.51 17.27
CA ARG A 40 -12.55 -7.91 18.69
C ARG A 40 -13.31 -6.91 19.56
N ASP A 41 -13.32 -5.64 19.16
CA ASP A 41 -13.80 -4.53 19.98
C ASP A 41 -15.19 -4.06 19.54
N VAL A 42 -16.10 -4.99 19.24
CA VAL A 42 -17.47 -4.67 18.83
C VAL A 42 -18.30 -4.33 20.07
N MET A 43 -18.89 -3.13 20.07
CA MET A 43 -19.84 -2.72 21.09
C MET A 43 -21.18 -3.43 20.89
N GLY A 44 -21.95 -3.65 21.97
CA GLY A 44 -23.19 -4.43 21.95
C GLY A 44 -24.22 -3.91 20.93
N SER A 45 -25.08 -4.79 20.42
CA SER A 45 -25.98 -4.49 19.29
C SER A 45 -27.01 -3.39 19.57
N SER A 46 -27.38 -3.18 20.83
CA SER A 46 -28.29 -2.11 21.27
C SER A 46 -27.57 -0.91 21.87
N ALA A 47 -26.25 -0.82 21.70
CA ALA A 47 -25.48 0.30 22.22
C ALA A 47 -25.77 1.59 21.44
N GLY A 48 -25.74 2.72 22.15
CA GLY A 48 -25.89 4.04 21.53
C GLY A 48 -24.66 4.41 20.67
N ALA A 49 -24.81 5.45 19.86
CA ALA A 49 -23.70 5.97 19.06
C ALA A 49 -22.65 6.64 19.96
N GLY A 50 -21.47 6.02 20.08
CA GLY A 50 -20.31 6.63 20.73
C GLY A 50 -19.62 7.67 19.84
N SER A 51 -18.72 8.47 20.42
CA SER A 51 -17.95 9.48 19.68
C SER A 51 -17.06 8.88 18.58
N GLY A 52 -16.66 7.61 18.72
CA GLY A 52 -15.87 6.88 17.73
C GLY A 52 -16.68 6.30 16.56
N GLU A 53 -18.00 6.12 16.71
CA GLU A 53 -18.81 5.36 15.75
C GLU A 53 -18.85 6.04 14.37
N PHE A 54 -18.90 7.37 14.36
CA PHE A 54 -18.78 8.16 13.13
C PHE A 54 -17.46 7.88 12.40
N HIS A 55 -16.35 7.83 13.13
CA HIS A 55 -15.06 7.57 12.52
C HIS A 55 -14.97 6.13 12.01
N VAL A 56 -15.48 5.14 12.73
CA VAL A 56 -15.53 3.74 12.28
C VAL A 56 -16.27 3.64 10.95
N TYR A 57 -17.49 4.19 10.86
CA TYR A 57 -18.28 4.23 9.63
C TYR A 57 -17.54 4.94 8.50
N ARG A 58 -16.92 6.11 8.76
CA ARG A 58 -16.15 6.86 7.76
C ARG A 58 -15.02 6.03 7.14
N HIS A 59 -14.27 5.29 7.96
CA HIS A 59 -13.20 4.43 7.47
C HIS A 59 -13.73 3.22 6.70
N LEU A 60 -14.82 2.60 7.17
CA LEU A 60 -15.46 1.47 6.49
C LEU A 60 -15.98 1.88 5.12
N ARG A 61 -16.70 3.01 5.03
CA ARG A 61 -17.23 3.55 3.78
C ARG A 61 -16.12 3.85 2.77
N ARG A 62 -15.01 4.47 3.21
CA ARG A 62 -13.85 4.72 2.35
C ARG A 62 -13.24 3.41 1.83
N ARG A 63 -13.09 2.41 2.69
CA ARG A 63 -12.54 1.10 2.31
C ARG A 63 -13.43 0.41 1.27
N GLU A 64 -14.74 0.47 1.45
CA GLU A 64 -15.70 -0.15 0.55
C GLU A 64 -15.78 0.58 -0.81
N TYR A 65 -15.72 1.91 -0.82
CA TYR A 65 -15.62 2.67 -2.07
C TYR A 65 -14.31 2.47 -2.83
N GLN A 66 -13.23 2.11 -2.13
CA GLN A 66 -11.98 1.72 -2.78
C GLN A 66 -12.06 0.29 -3.35
N ARG A 67 -12.95 -0.55 -2.82
CA ARG A 67 -13.12 -1.94 -3.26
C ARG A 67 -13.97 -2.05 -4.54
N GLN A 68 -14.97 -1.17 -4.68
CA GLN A 68 -15.81 -1.03 -5.88
C GLN A 68 -15.03 -0.34 -7.00
#